data_AF-A0A8J7SQ52-F1
#
_entry.id   AF-A0A8J7SQ52-F1
#
_cell.length_a   1.000
_cell.length_b   1.000
_cell.length_c   1.000
_cell.angle_alpha   90.00
_cell.angle_beta   90.00
_cell.angle_gamma   90.00
#
_symmetry.space_group_name_H-M   'P 1'
#
loop_
_entity.id
_entity.type
_entity.pdbx_description
1 polymer ?
#
loop_
_entity_poly.entity_id
_entity_poly.type
_entity_poly.pdbx_seq_one_letter_code
_entity_poly.pdbx_strand_id
1 'polypeptide(L)'
;MKINFIHFFGLLLLSASPLFVAGQDTLIQAGAEWKYYDAGNAPSGNWTDISYNDASWADDFAQLGYGDGDETTTTDNDARTTYFRKSFMVINPTQYQSML
;
A
#
# COMPACT_ATOMS: atom_id res chain seq x y z
N MET A 1 -71.41 -27.77 2.45
CA MET A 1 -70.67 -26.80 3.31
C MET A 1 -69.21 -27.22 3.33
N LYS A 2 -68.30 -26.23 3.18
CA LYS A 2 -66.83 -26.27 3.38
C LYS A 2 -65.98 -26.92 2.26
N ILE A 3 -64.85 -26.37 1.78
CA ILE A 3 -64.24 -25.03 1.61
C ILE A 3 -62.97 -25.30 0.76
N ASN A 4 -62.67 -24.48 -0.25
CA ASN A 4 -61.50 -24.61 -1.14
C ASN A 4 -60.20 -24.20 -0.44
N PHE A 5 -59.13 -24.99 -0.63
CA PHE A 5 -57.78 -24.64 -0.17
C PHE A 5 -56.96 -24.05 -1.33
N ILE A 6 -56.86 -22.72 -1.36
CA ILE A 6 -55.90 -22.01 -2.20
C ILE A 6 -54.53 -22.12 -1.51
N HIS A 7 -53.56 -22.77 -2.14
CA HIS A 7 -52.17 -22.73 -1.67
C HIS A 7 -51.49 -21.49 -2.24
N PHE A 8 -51.28 -20.49 -1.38
CA PHE A 8 -50.33 -19.41 -1.62
C PHE A 8 -48.92 -19.95 -1.36
N PHE A 9 -48.18 -20.27 -2.43
CA PHE A 9 -46.74 -20.52 -2.33
C PHE A 9 -46.03 -19.18 -2.50
N GLY A 10 -45.69 -18.52 -1.39
CA GLY A 10 -44.86 -17.32 -1.42
C GLY A 10 -43.41 -17.69 -1.75
N LEU A 11 -42.95 -17.35 -2.96
CA LEU A 11 -41.55 -17.48 -3.35
C LEU A 11 -40.74 -16.36 -2.70
N LEU A 12 -40.02 -16.68 -1.64
CA LEU A 12 -39.02 -15.78 -1.06
C LEU A 12 -37.80 -15.75 -2.00
N LEU A 13 -37.71 -14.72 -2.85
CA LEU A 13 -36.49 -14.44 -3.61
C LEU A 13 -35.44 -13.89 -2.64
N LEU A 14 -34.60 -14.77 -2.11
CA LEU A 14 -33.38 -14.39 -1.40
C LEU A 14 -32.40 -13.88 -2.46
N SER A 15 -32.42 -12.58 -2.74
CA SER A 15 -31.36 -11.98 -3.55
C SER A 15 -30.05 -12.11 -2.78
N ALA A 16 -29.12 -12.91 -3.30
CA ALA A 16 -27.77 -12.95 -2.80
C ALA A 16 -27.09 -11.64 -3.26
N SER A 17 -27.06 -10.65 -2.38
CA SER A 17 -26.17 -9.50 -2.56
C SER A 17 -24.74 -10.05 -2.60
N PRO A 18 -23.88 -9.67 -3.56
CA PRO A 18 -22.47 -10.00 -3.46
C PRO A 18 -21.94 -9.39 -2.15
N LEU A 19 -21.39 -10.24 -1.29
CA LEU A 19 -20.57 -9.79 -0.18
C LEU A 19 -19.32 -9.16 -0.79
N PHE A 20 -19.28 -7.83 -0.83
CA PHE A 20 -18.01 -7.14 -0.98
C PHE A 20 -17.23 -7.35 0.31
N VAL A 21 -16.33 -8.33 0.30
CA VAL A 21 -15.27 -8.41 1.30
C VAL A 21 -14.38 -7.20 1.02
N ALA A 22 -14.52 -6.17 1.84
CA ALA A 22 -13.53 -5.10 1.90
C ALA A 22 -12.25 -5.68 2.51
N GLY A 23 -11.40 -6.26 1.66
CA GLY A 23 -10.04 -6.64 2.04
C GLY A 23 -9.14 -5.41 2.06
N GLN A 24 -8.14 -5.41 2.94
CA GLN A 24 -7.08 -4.41 2.90
C GLN A 24 -6.24 -4.64 1.63
N ASP A 25 -6.22 -3.68 0.72
CA ASP A 25 -5.28 -3.68 -0.40
C ASP A 25 -3.87 -3.38 0.11
N THR A 26 -2.90 -4.22 -0.28
CA THR A 26 -1.49 -4.01 0.04
C THR A 26 -0.79 -3.39 -1.15
N LEU A 27 -0.52 -2.08 -1.09
CA LEU A 27 0.15 -1.33 -2.16
C LEU A 27 1.68 -1.51 -2.16
N ILE A 28 2.26 -1.68 -0.97
CA ILE A 28 3.68 -1.96 -0.76
C ILE A 28 3.76 -3.08 0.29
N GLN A 29 4.43 -4.17 -0.05
CA GLN A 29 4.65 -5.29 0.88
C GLN A 29 5.62 -4.88 2.00
N ALA A 30 5.42 -5.41 3.20
CA ALA A 30 6.42 -5.31 4.25
C ALA A 30 7.73 -5.98 3.79
N GLY A 31 8.87 -5.38 4.11
CA GLY A 31 10.17 -5.85 3.63
C GLY A 31 10.43 -5.62 2.14
N ALA A 32 9.62 -4.81 1.45
CA ALA A 32 9.90 -4.45 0.06
C ALA A 32 11.26 -3.74 -0.08
N GLU A 33 11.85 -3.83 -1.26
CA GLU A 33 13.03 -3.04 -1.65
C GLU A 33 12.69 -1.54 -1.73
N TRP A 34 13.57 -0.70 -1.22
CA TRP A 34 13.48 0.76 -1.27
C TRP A 34 14.78 1.34 -1.81
N LYS A 35 14.66 2.46 -2.53
CA LYS A 35 15.80 3.34 -2.79
C LYS A 35 16.03 4.21 -1.57
N TYR A 36 17.29 4.42 -1.18
CA TYR A 36 17.65 5.28 -0.06
C TYR A 36 18.85 6.18 -0.38
N TYR A 37 18.86 7.36 0.22
CA TYR A 37 19.94 8.35 0.16
C TYR A 37 20.30 8.78 1.57
N ASP A 38 21.50 8.42 1.99
CA ASP A 38 22.04 8.60 3.34
C ASP A 38 23.36 9.36 3.33
N ALA A 39 23.65 10.18 2.30
CA ALA A 39 24.93 10.88 2.19
C ALA A 39 25.13 12.07 3.18
N GLY A 40 24.28 12.21 4.20
CA GLY A 40 24.36 13.27 5.21
C GLY A 40 23.90 14.67 4.75
N ASN A 41 23.42 14.82 3.52
CA ASN A 41 22.83 16.05 2.99
C ASN A 41 21.47 15.81 2.33
N ALA A 42 20.73 16.87 1.98
CA ALA A 42 19.50 16.73 1.22
C ALA A 42 19.79 16.33 -0.25
N PRO A 43 19.01 15.43 -0.86
CA PRO A 43 19.10 15.15 -2.28
C PRO A 43 18.91 16.43 -3.10
N SER A 44 19.68 16.57 -4.18
CA SER A 44 19.57 17.75 -5.05
C SER A 44 18.22 17.79 -5.77
N GLY A 45 17.67 18.98 -5.97
CA GLY A 45 16.47 19.19 -6.79
C GLY A 45 15.17 18.69 -6.13
N ASN A 46 14.16 18.43 -6.97
CA ASN A 46 12.83 18.02 -6.52
C ASN A 46 12.73 16.50 -6.38
N TRP A 47 13.42 15.93 -5.38
CA TRP A 47 13.50 14.48 -5.20
C TRP A 47 12.14 13.79 -4.99
N THR A 48 11.11 14.54 -4.59
CA THR A 48 9.74 14.04 -4.42
C THR A 48 8.96 13.91 -5.73
N ASP A 49 9.44 14.50 -6.84
CA ASP A 49 8.75 14.46 -8.12
C ASP A 49 8.76 13.03 -8.70
N ILE A 50 7.68 12.64 -9.37
CA ILE A 50 7.55 11.28 -9.96
C ILE A 50 8.62 11.00 -11.03
N SER A 51 9.09 12.03 -11.72
CA SER A 51 10.09 11.95 -12.78
C SER A 51 11.53 12.12 -12.30
N TYR A 52 11.75 12.32 -10.99
CA TYR A 52 13.10 12.49 -10.46
C TYR A 52 13.94 11.23 -10.67
N ASN A 53 15.15 11.44 -11.21
CA ASN A 53 16.13 10.38 -11.46
C ASN A 53 16.91 10.08 -10.18
N ASP A 54 16.59 8.95 -9.55
CA ASP A 54 17.25 8.41 -8.37
C ASP A 54 18.23 7.27 -8.68
N ALA A 55 18.73 7.17 -9.92
CA ALA A 55 19.67 6.10 -10.28
C ALA A 55 20.96 6.10 -9.44
N SER A 56 21.32 7.23 -8.81
CA SER A 56 22.46 7.32 -7.91
C SER A 56 22.17 6.94 -6.45
N TRP A 57 20.90 6.68 -6.10
CA TRP A 57 20.51 6.24 -4.76
C TRP A 57 20.78 4.73 -4.64
N ALA A 58 21.25 4.32 -3.47
CA ALA A 58 21.39 2.91 -3.13
C ALA A 58 20.00 2.27 -3.01
N ASP A 59 19.92 0.95 -3.14
CA ASP A 59 18.70 0.17 -2.96
C ASP A 59 18.99 -1.10 -2.16
N ASP A 60 18.07 -1.42 -1.25
CA ASP A 60 18.05 -2.67 -0.49
C ASP A 60 16.68 -2.86 0.18
N PHE A 61 16.47 -4.01 0.83
CA PHE A 61 15.21 -4.40 1.44
C PHE A 61 14.96 -3.73 2.80
N ALA A 62 13.71 -3.36 3.05
CA ALA A 62 13.27 -2.99 4.39
C ALA A 62 13.36 -4.19 5.36
N GLN A 63 13.50 -4.01 6.67
CA GLN A 63 13.53 -2.73 7.40
C GLN A 63 14.85 -1.98 7.20
N LEU A 64 14.75 -0.67 6.94
CA LEU A 64 15.91 0.23 6.83
C LEU A 64 15.97 1.12 8.08
N GLY A 65 17.17 1.39 8.60
CA GLY A 65 17.33 2.16 9.84
C GLY A 65 18.77 2.30 10.31
N TYR A 66 18.95 2.87 11.50
CA TYR A 66 20.26 3.27 12.04
C TYR A 66 20.96 2.18 12.88
N GLY A 67 20.46 0.95 12.87
CA GLY A 67 21.12 -0.21 13.47
C GLY A 67 20.72 -0.48 14.91
N ASP A 68 19.43 -0.39 15.26
CA ASP A 68 18.95 -0.79 16.59
C ASP A 68 18.77 -2.31 16.75
N GLY A 69 18.94 -3.06 15.65
CA GLY A 69 19.17 -4.50 15.67
C GLY A 69 18.10 -5.34 14.99
N ASP A 70 17.09 -4.72 14.37
CA ASP A 70 16.07 -5.40 13.58
C ASP A 70 16.14 -5.08 12.07
N GLU A 71 17.05 -4.20 11.66
CA GLU A 71 17.16 -3.77 10.26
C GLU A 71 17.70 -4.86 9.34
N THR A 72 17.03 -5.05 8.21
CA THR A 72 17.60 -5.75 7.06
C THR A 72 18.73 -4.93 6.45
N THR A 73 18.55 -3.61 6.39
CA THR A 73 19.51 -2.67 5.80
C THR A 73 19.85 -1.57 6.79
N THR A 74 21.09 -1.54 7.26
CA THR A 74 21.59 -0.42 8.07
C THR A 74 22.02 0.73 7.17
N THR A 75 21.44 1.91 7.37
CA THR A 75 21.82 3.15 6.67
C THR A 75 22.98 3.85 7.40
N ASP A 76 23.66 4.78 6.75
CA ASP A 76 24.76 5.54 7.39
C ASP A 76 24.30 6.20 8.70
N ASN A 77 24.95 5.85 9.81
CA ASN A 77 24.63 6.32 11.15
C ASN A 77 25.19 7.73 11.44
N ASP A 78 26.13 8.21 10.62
CA ASP A 78 26.62 9.58 10.70
C ASP A 78 25.66 10.56 10.00
N ALA A 79 24.79 10.05 9.12
CA ALA A 79 23.74 10.84 8.50
C ALA A 79 22.60 11.11 9.48
N ARG A 80 22.33 12.39 9.75
CA ARG A 80 21.19 12.79 10.62
C ARG A 80 19.82 12.57 9.97
N THR A 81 19.80 12.50 8.65
CA THR A 81 18.60 12.34 7.84
C THR A 81 18.89 11.37 6.70
N THR A 82 18.04 10.36 6.58
CA THR A 82 18.02 9.44 5.44
C THR A 82 16.72 9.66 4.66
N TYR A 83 16.81 9.69 3.34
CA TYR A 83 15.69 9.85 2.44
C TYR A 83 15.37 8.50 1.80
N PHE A 84 14.09 8.17 1.68
CA PHE A 84 13.64 6.91 1.07
C PHE A 84 12.70 7.19 -0.09
N ARG A 85 12.81 6.42 -1.17
CA ARG A 85 11.92 6.49 -2.34
C ARG A 85 11.44 5.10 -2.72
N LYS A 86 10.13 5.02 -3.00
CA LYS A 86 9.48 3.83 -3.56
C LYS A 86 8.49 4.27 -4.62
N SER A 87 8.65 3.72 -5.82
CA SER A 87 7.59 3.73 -6.82
C SER A 87 6.75 2.47 -6.68
N PHE A 88 5.43 2.64 -6.75
CA PHE A 88 4.46 1.54 -6.75
C PHE A 88 3.29 1.91 -7.67
N MET A 89 2.53 0.91 -8.10
CA MET A 89 1.44 1.07 -9.05
C MET A 89 0.09 1.10 -8.32
N VAL A 90 -0.74 2.08 -8.65
CA VAL A 90 -2.15 2.13 -8.22
C VAL A 90 -3.03 1.89 -9.45
N ILE A 91 -3.67 0.73 -9.50
CA ILE A 91 -4.48 0.32 -10.66
C ILE A 91 -5.78 1.12 -10.73
N ASN A 92 -6.44 1.34 -9.59
CA ASN A 92 -7.68 2.10 -9.51
C ASN A 92 -7.61 3.18 -8.43
N PRO A 93 -7.16 4.41 -8.78
CA PRO A 93 -7.05 5.52 -7.82
C PRO A 93 -8.38 5.92 -7.17
N THR A 94 -9.51 5.61 -7.80
CA THR A 94 -10.83 5.96 -7.25
C THR A 94 -11.14 5.24 -5.94
N GLN A 95 -10.47 4.12 -5.67
CA GLN A 95 -10.59 3.39 -4.40
C GLN A 95 -9.91 4.10 -3.22
N TYR A 96 -9.04 5.08 -3.49
CA TYR A 96 -8.20 5.75 -2.49
C TYR A 96 -8.48 7.25 -2.37
N GLN A 97 -9.65 7.73 -2.85
CA GLN A 97 -10.00 9.16 -2.85
C GLN A 97 -10.01 9.80 -1.46
N SER A 98 -10.18 9.03 -0.39
CA SER A 98 -10.11 9.54 0.99
C SER A 98 -8.67 9.78 1.49
N MET A 99 -7.66 9.39 0.72
CA MET A 99 -6.24 9.55 1.06
C MET A 99 -5.54 10.66 0.26
N LEU A 100 -6.28 11.36 -0.62
CA LEU A 100 -5.80 12.48 -1.43
C LEU A 100 -6.27 13.82 -0.89
#